data_AF-A0AAV5S8M9-F1
#
_entry.id   AF-A0AAV5S8M9-F1
#
_cell.length_a   1.000
_cell.length_b   1.000
_cell.length_c   1.000
_cell.angle_alpha   90.00
_cell.angle_beta   90.00
_cell.angle_gamma   90.00
#
_symmetry.space_group_name_H-M   'P 1'
#
loop_
_entity.id
_entity.type
_entity.pdbx_description
1 polymer ?
#
loop_
_entity_poly.entity_id
_entity_poly.type
_entity_poly.pdbx_seq_one_letter_code
_entity_poly.pdbx_strand_id
1 'polypeptide(L)'
;EEPIDVIQNIAGDNQMLASIVVSDEMNPTGEAISDHVRDDSSEAEMEKRRRSSRVVSRSQKYIDYIDSKEESDGDEESSKKKSKTDEKERNKRQTSRQEDPLFRSQEVNTSRISTISETDMECPECEYRTNTVSSFLTHLRSKHSTNLRLAGLILLCACSHEGYSERHSYLKTPQCALCETYPATAYGYIRHLQRHHNTTLCANGIFLTCECGFKVTSIKKSNIHNKKCDRRQFTLNKLSKE
;
A
#
# COMPACT_ATOMS: atom_id res chain seq x y z
N GLU A 1 33.85 -33.04 -15.83
CA GLU A 1 33.81 -31.61 -16.19
C GLU A 1 32.50 -31.38 -16.90
N GLU A 2 31.51 -30.83 -16.20
CA GLU A 2 30.21 -30.50 -16.79
C GLU A 2 30.06 -28.99 -16.86
N PRO A 3 29.46 -28.43 -17.93
CA PRO A 3 29.39 -26.99 -18.14
C PRO A 3 28.35 -26.35 -17.22
N ILE A 4 28.74 -25.24 -16.61
CA ILE A 4 27.89 -24.38 -15.78
C ILE A 4 27.05 -23.52 -16.71
N ASP A 5 25.73 -23.72 -16.68
CA ASP A 5 24.78 -22.88 -17.41
C ASP A 5 24.73 -21.46 -16.84
N VAL A 6 24.92 -20.51 -17.75
CA VAL A 6 24.89 -19.06 -17.52
C VAL A 6 23.44 -18.62 -17.34
N ILE A 7 23.05 -18.31 -16.10
CA ILE A 7 21.76 -17.69 -15.79
C ILE A 7 21.79 -16.23 -16.28
N GLN A 8 21.00 -15.94 -17.31
CA GLN A 8 20.73 -14.58 -17.77
C GLN A 8 19.83 -13.85 -16.77
N ASN A 9 20.31 -12.70 -16.28
CA ASN A 9 19.53 -11.77 -15.47
C ASN A 9 18.50 -11.04 -16.34
N ILE A 10 17.22 -11.35 -16.18
CA ILE A 10 16.12 -10.57 -16.75
C ILE A 10 15.82 -9.42 -15.78
N ALA A 11 16.17 -8.20 -16.19
CA ALA A 11 15.68 -6.99 -15.55
C ALA A 11 14.16 -6.90 -15.83
N GLY A 12 13.34 -7.19 -14.81
CA GLY A 12 11.89 -7.15 -14.93
C GLY A 12 11.37 -5.71 -14.86
N ASP A 13 11.00 -5.16 -16.00
CA ASP A 13 10.12 -4.01 -16.07
C ASP A 13 8.77 -4.38 -15.45
N ASN A 14 8.32 -3.61 -14.44
CA ASN A 14 6.99 -3.74 -13.85
C ASN A 14 5.92 -3.27 -14.85
N GLN A 15 5.62 -4.09 -15.85
CA GLN A 15 4.48 -3.88 -16.74
C GLN A 15 3.20 -4.29 -16.00
N MET A 16 2.38 -3.30 -15.66
CA MET A 16 0.99 -3.55 -15.24
C MET A 16 0.12 -3.55 -16.50
N LEU A 17 -0.32 -4.72 -16.92
CA LEU A 17 -1.28 -4.86 -18.02
C LEU A 17 -2.68 -4.56 -17.49
N ALA A 18 -3.24 -3.43 -17.89
CA ALA A 18 -4.61 -3.05 -17.55
C ALA A 18 -5.57 -3.66 -18.58
N SER A 19 -6.07 -4.86 -18.34
CA SER A 19 -7.19 -5.39 -19.13
C SER A 19 -8.50 -4.87 -18.54
N ILE A 20 -9.28 -4.16 -19.36
CA ILE A 20 -10.62 -3.67 -18.99
C ILE A 20 -11.62 -4.79 -19.28
N VAL A 21 -12.20 -5.38 -18.23
CA VAL A 21 -13.35 -6.28 -18.34
C VAL A 21 -14.61 -5.48 -18.02
N VAL A 22 -15.41 -5.16 -19.03
CA VAL A 22 -16.72 -4.53 -18.84
C VAL A 22 -17.67 -5.61 -18.32
N SER A 23 -18.07 -5.51 -17.05
CA SER A 23 -19.02 -6.45 -16.45
C SER A 23 -20.43 -5.88 -16.62
N ASP A 24 -21.18 -6.41 -17.58
CA ASP A 24 -22.59 -6.09 -17.79
C ASP A 24 -23.47 -6.79 -16.76
N GLU A 25 -23.70 -6.22 -15.57
CA GLU A 25 -24.80 -6.69 -14.70
C GLU A 25 -25.54 -5.58 -13.92
N MET A 26 -26.83 -5.46 -14.29
CA MET A 26 -28.04 -5.47 -13.45
C MET A 26 -28.28 -4.31 -12.45
N ASN A 27 -29.25 -3.45 -12.84
CA ASN A 27 -29.95 -2.48 -12.01
C ASN A 27 -30.65 -3.11 -10.80
N PRO A 28 -30.42 -2.63 -9.55
CA PRO A 28 -31.33 -2.89 -8.45
C PRO A 28 -32.45 -1.84 -8.44
N THR A 29 -33.67 -2.32 -8.67
CA THR A 29 -34.93 -1.59 -8.42
C THR A 29 -35.03 -1.20 -6.94
N GLY A 30 -35.33 0.07 -6.69
CA GLY A 30 -35.46 0.64 -5.35
C GLY A 30 -36.68 0.12 -4.58
N GLU A 31 -36.42 -0.39 -3.38
CA GLU A 31 -37.43 -0.53 -2.32
C GLU A 31 -37.21 0.54 -1.26
N ALA A 32 -38.29 1.27 -0.98
CA ALA A 32 -38.38 2.27 0.08
C ALA A 32 -38.41 1.57 1.44
N ILE A 33 -37.49 1.93 2.34
CA ILE A 33 -37.47 1.43 3.71
C ILE A 33 -37.99 2.52 4.66
N SER A 34 -39.04 2.13 5.37
CA SER A 34 -39.79 2.82 6.41
C SER A 34 -38.94 3.25 7.61
N ASP A 35 -39.37 4.36 8.22
CA ASP A 35 -38.96 4.91 9.50
C ASP A 35 -38.90 3.86 10.63
N HIS A 36 -37.78 3.84 11.37
CA HIS A 36 -37.68 3.10 12.62
C HIS A 36 -36.91 3.88 13.71
N VAL A 37 -37.69 4.23 14.75
CA VAL A 37 -37.43 4.29 16.19
C VAL A 37 -36.03 4.72 16.67
N ARG A 38 -36.02 5.82 17.44
CA ARG A 38 -34.88 6.26 18.27
C ARG A 38 -34.72 5.32 19.46
N ASP A 39 -33.67 4.50 19.45
CA ASP A 39 -33.23 3.68 20.58
C ASP A 39 -32.29 4.49 21.51
N ASP A 40 -32.72 4.72 22.76
CA ASP A 40 -31.97 5.40 23.83
C ASP A 40 -30.86 4.51 24.46
N SER A 41 -30.37 3.49 23.76
CA SER A 41 -29.46 2.46 24.31
C SER A 41 -27.96 2.82 24.25
N SER A 42 -27.60 4.10 24.07
CA SER A 42 -26.23 4.53 23.72
C SER A 42 -25.25 4.72 24.90
N GLU A 43 -25.73 4.91 26.12
CA GLU A 43 -24.85 5.28 27.25
C GLU A 43 -24.14 4.06 27.88
N ALA A 44 -24.83 2.91 27.95
CA ALA A 44 -24.27 1.67 28.51
C ALA A 44 -23.18 1.03 27.61
N GLU A 45 -23.28 1.19 26.29
CA GLU A 45 -22.22 0.79 25.35
C GLU A 45 -20.99 1.68 25.45
N MET A 46 -21.17 3.00 25.64
CA MET A 46 -20.07 3.94 25.74
C MET A 46 -19.21 3.68 26.99
N GLU A 47 -19.83 3.30 28.11
CA GLU A 47 -19.14 2.93 29.35
C GLU A 47 -18.32 1.62 29.20
N LYS A 48 -18.82 0.63 28.45
CA LYS A 48 -18.07 -0.61 28.12
C LYS A 48 -16.85 -0.33 27.25
N ARG A 49 -16.94 0.61 26.30
CA ARG A 49 -15.78 1.05 25.48
C ARG A 49 -14.71 1.75 26.34
N ARG A 50 -15.11 2.56 27.33
CA ARG A 50 -14.17 3.22 28.26
C ARG A 50 -13.41 2.24 29.16
N ARG A 51 -14.07 1.18 29.64
CA ARG A 51 -13.41 0.14 30.46
C ARG A 51 -12.41 -0.70 29.65
N SER A 52 -12.73 -1.02 28.39
CA SER A 52 -11.79 -1.73 27.49
C SER A 52 -10.55 -0.88 27.18
N SER A 53 -10.69 0.45 27.05
CA SER A 53 -9.55 1.33 26.77
C SER A 53 -8.51 1.38 27.90
N ARG A 54 -8.89 1.16 29.17
CA ARG A 54 -7.95 1.20 30.30
C ARG A 54 -7.09 -0.06 30.42
N VAL A 55 -7.58 -1.21 29.96
CA VAL A 55 -6.83 -2.48 30.02
C VAL A 55 -5.70 -2.51 28.98
N VAL A 56 -5.94 -1.93 27.80
CA VAL A 56 -4.93 -1.85 26.72
C VAL A 56 -3.71 -1.02 27.11
N SER A 57 -3.88 0.04 27.92
CA SER A 57 -2.77 0.90 28.33
C SER A 57 -1.75 0.22 29.26
N ARG A 58 -2.15 -0.83 29.99
CA ARG A 58 -1.25 -1.57 30.91
C ARG A 58 -0.41 -2.61 30.16
N SER A 59 -0.98 -3.24 29.12
CA SER A 59 -0.27 -4.21 28.28
C SER A 59 0.79 -3.55 27.40
N GLN A 60 0.53 -2.33 26.89
CA GLN A 60 1.48 -1.62 26.02
C GLN A 60 2.80 -1.30 26.75
N LYS A 61 2.74 -0.89 28.02
CA LYS A 61 3.93 -0.60 28.85
C LYS A 61 4.82 -1.82 29.10
N TYR A 62 4.26 -3.02 29.09
CA TYR A 62 5.02 -4.25 29.30
C TYR A 62 5.77 -4.68 28.02
N ILE A 63 5.16 -4.47 26.84
CA ILE A 63 5.79 -4.74 25.55
C ILE A 63 7.00 -3.81 25.34
N ASP A 64 6.86 -2.51 25.64
CA ASP A 64 7.95 -1.54 25.52
C ASP A 64 9.13 -1.86 26.48
N TYR A 65 8.86 -2.49 27.62
CA TYR A 65 9.87 -2.94 28.58
C TYR A 65 10.65 -4.17 28.09
N ILE A 66 9.97 -5.15 27.46
CA ILE A 66 10.63 -6.34 26.90
C ILE A 66 11.59 -5.95 25.76
N ASP A 67 11.17 -5.06 24.86
CA ASP A 67 12.01 -4.53 23.77
C ASP A 67 13.24 -3.76 24.27
N SER A 68 13.29 -3.38 25.55
CA SER A 68 14.40 -2.64 26.16
C SER A 68 15.37 -3.55 26.94
N LYS A 69 14.99 -4.80 27.24
CA LYS A 69 15.77 -5.70 28.12
C LYS A 69 16.70 -6.65 27.36
N GLU A 70 16.46 -6.90 26.08
CA GLU A 70 17.31 -7.80 25.26
C GLU A 70 18.59 -7.13 24.68
N GLU A 71 18.88 -5.87 25.01
CA GLU A 71 20.03 -5.12 24.48
C GLU A 71 21.25 -5.11 25.45
N SER A 72 21.36 -6.11 26.35
CA SER A 72 22.35 -6.11 27.43
C SER A 72 23.64 -6.93 27.17
N ASP A 73 23.85 -7.52 25.99
CA ASP A 73 25.10 -8.25 25.73
C ASP A 73 25.55 -8.01 24.27
N GLY A 74 26.63 -7.24 24.08
CA GLY A 74 27.29 -7.11 22.78
C GLY A 74 28.01 -5.78 22.53
N ASP A 75 29.12 -5.60 23.23
CA ASP A 75 30.37 -4.92 22.84
C ASP A 75 30.33 -3.47 22.33
N GLU A 76 30.77 -2.60 23.24
CA GLU A 76 31.42 -1.33 23.00
C GLU A 76 32.62 -1.48 22.05
N GLU A 77 32.60 -0.78 20.90
CA GLU A 77 33.83 -0.08 20.49
C GLU A 77 33.53 1.26 19.83
N SER A 78 34.10 2.28 20.46
CA SER A 78 33.91 3.71 20.27
C SER A 78 34.56 4.22 18.99
N SER A 79 33.87 5.10 18.26
CA SER A 79 34.52 6.10 17.40
C SER A 79 33.68 7.37 17.27
N LYS A 80 34.03 8.36 18.11
CA LYS A 80 33.57 9.74 18.04
C LYS A 80 34.09 10.41 16.75
N LYS A 81 33.20 10.87 15.87
CA LYS A 81 33.51 11.95 14.92
C LYS A 81 32.40 13.01 14.96
N LYS A 82 32.77 14.14 15.57
CA LYS A 82 32.11 15.45 15.45
C LYS A 82 32.37 15.98 14.04
N SER A 83 31.33 16.31 13.29
CA SER A 83 31.42 17.26 12.18
C SER A 83 30.27 18.25 12.30
N LYS A 84 30.62 19.47 12.71
CA LYS A 84 29.81 20.67 12.49
C LYS A 84 29.90 20.99 11.00
N THR A 85 28.76 21.20 10.35
CA THR A 85 28.73 21.95 9.11
C THR A 85 27.44 22.77 9.07
N ASP A 86 27.65 24.07 9.02
CA ASP A 86 26.64 25.11 8.79
C ASP A 86 25.96 24.87 7.45
N GLU A 87 24.63 24.97 7.40
CA GLU A 87 23.92 25.10 6.13
C GLU A 87 23.00 26.32 6.11
N LYS A 88 23.18 27.02 5.01
CA LYS A 88 22.98 28.43 4.74
C LYS A 88 21.80 28.52 3.79
N GLU A 89 20.84 29.34 4.19
CA GLU A 89 20.20 30.38 3.37
C GLU A 89 19.71 30.05 1.93
N ARG A 90 18.43 30.37 1.70
CA ARG A 90 17.85 30.90 0.44
C ARG A 90 17.97 30.02 -0.83
N ASN A 91 16.83 29.58 -1.35
CA ASN A 91 16.23 30.34 -2.45
C ASN A 91 14.75 30.01 -2.75
N LYS A 92 14.01 31.11 -2.91
CA LYS A 92 12.62 31.23 -3.33
C LYS A 92 12.59 31.23 -4.86
N ARG A 93 11.90 30.28 -5.50
CA ARG A 93 11.49 30.41 -6.91
C ARG A 93 9.99 30.25 -7.01
N GLN A 94 9.33 31.41 -7.03
CA GLN A 94 8.06 31.62 -7.68
C GLN A 94 8.23 31.34 -9.18
N THR A 95 7.42 30.44 -9.73
CA THR A 95 7.10 30.43 -11.16
C THR A 95 5.59 30.43 -11.30
N SER A 96 5.07 31.64 -11.49
CA SER A 96 3.77 31.96 -12.03
C SER A 96 3.82 31.83 -13.56
N ARG A 97 2.98 30.97 -14.13
CA ARG A 97 2.47 31.08 -15.52
C ARG A 97 1.00 30.64 -15.43
N GLN A 98 0.09 31.58 -15.21
CA GLN A 98 -0.70 32.24 -16.25
C GLN A 98 -1.30 31.25 -17.23
N GLU A 99 -2.58 30.99 -16.98
CA GLU A 99 -3.56 30.40 -17.87
C GLU A 99 -3.81 31.34 -19.05
N ASP A 100 -4.12 30.78 -20.22
CA ASP A 100 -5.04 31.45 -21.13
C ASP A 100 -5.94 30.41 -21.82
N PRO A 101 -7.26 30.69 -21.96
CA PRO A 101 -8.26 29.76 -22.41
C PRO A 101 -8.62 29.93 -23.90
N LEU A 102 -9.41 28.99 -24.40
CA LEU A 102 -10.19 29.03 -25.64
C LEU A 102 -9.43 28.64 -26.91
N PHE A 103 -9.52 27.36 -27.28
CA PHE A 103 -9.82 27.07 -28.68
C PHE A 103 -10.82 25.91 -28.83
N ARG A 104 -11.88 26.28 -29.53
CA ARG A 104 -13.07 25.54 -29.94
C ARG A 104 -12.77 24.89 -31.28
N SER A 105 -13.04 23.60 -31.44
CA SER A 105 -13.84 23.05 -32.54
C SER A 105 -13.97 21.54 -32.39
N GLN A 106 -15.22 21.10 -32.38
CA GLN A 106 -15.64 19.72 -32.60
C GLN A 106 -15.42 19.40 -34.06
N GLU A 107 -14.63 18.36 -34.35
CA GLU A 107 -14.71 17.65 -35.62
C GLU A 107 -14.93 16.18 -35.32
N VAL A 108 -16.13 15.73 -35.70
CA VAL A 108 -16.56 14.34 -35.75
C VAL A 108 -15.76 13.68 -36.86
N ASN A 109 -14.92 12.68 -36.57
CA ASN A 109 -14.35 11.85 -37.64
C ASN A 109 -13.93 10.44 -37.20
N THR A 110 -14.82 9.52 -37.56
CA THR A 110 -14.56 8.22 -38.20
C THR A 110 -13.48 7.29 -37.61
N SER A 111 -13.97 6.18 -37.07
CA SER A 111 -13.43 4.81 -37.19
C SER A 111 -11.91 4.67 -37.36
N ARG A 112 -11.14 5.13 -36.38
CA ARG A 112 -9.72 4.81 -36.26
C ARG A 112 -9.54 3.51 -35.50
N ILE A 113 -9.49 2.41 -36.23
CA ILE A 113 -8.77 1.20 -35.78
C ILE A 113 -7.28 1.51 -35.96
N SER A 114 -6.77 2.41 -35.11
CA SER A 114 -5.35 2.61 -34.90
C SER A 114 -4.86 1.44 -34.04
N THR A 115 -3.73 0.86 -34.39
CA THR A 115 -3.03 -0.17 -33.62
C THR A 115 -2.86 0.28 -32.18
N ILE A 116 -3.77 -0.16 -31.31
CA ILE A 116 -3.77 0.10 -29.88
C ILE A 116 -2.51 -0.57 -29.36
N SER A 117 -1.59 0.21 -28.78
CA SER A 117 -0.53 -0.41 -28.02
C SER A 117 -1.18 -1.13 -26.84
N GLU A 118 -0.76 -2.35 -26.52
CA GLU A 118 -1.37 -3.21 -25.49
C GLU A 118 -1.48 -2.55 -24.09
N THR A 119 -0.89 -1.36 -23.93
CA THR A 119 -0.83 -0.56 -22.71
C THR A 119 -1.74 0.67 -22.66
N ASP A 120 -2.49 0.99 -23.72
CA ASP A 120 -3.35 2.19 -23.73
C ASP A 120 -4.71 1.94 -23.06
N MET A 121 -5.06 2.79 -22.10
CA MET A 121 -6.38 2.85 -21.45
C MET A 121 -7.24 3.92 -22.13
N GLU A 122 -8.43 3.52 -22.57
CA GLU A 122 -9.40 4.40 -23.23
C GLU A 122 -10.57 4.72 -22.29
N CYS A 123 -11.02 5.98 -22.26
CA CYS A 123 -12.18 6.35 -21.49
C CYS A 123 -13.47 5.88 -22.20
N PRO A 124 -14.41 5.23 -21.50
CA PRO A 124 -15.67 4.81 -22.12
C PRO A 124 -16.62 5.99 -22.43
N GLU A 125 -16.42 7.15 -21.79
CA GLU A 125 -17.31 8.32 -21.91
C GLU A 125 -16.79 9.41 -22.86
N CYS A 126 -15.52 9.35 -23.29
CA CYS A 126 -14.95 10.32 -24.24
C CYS A 126 -13.71 9.78 -24.98
N GLU A 127 -13.19 10.51 -25.97
CA GLU A 127 -12.03 10.11 -26.78
C GLU A 127 -10.67 10.22 -26.06
N TYR A 128 -10.66 10.41 -24.73
CA TYR A 128 -9.42 10.49 -23.97
C TYR A 128 -8.72 9.12 -23.88
N ARG A 129 -7.43 9.10 -24.19
CA ARG A 129 -6.57 7.93 -24.11
C ARG A 129 -5.30 8.24 -23.34
N THR A 130 -4.82 7.29 -22.55
CA THR A 130 -3.54 7.42 -21.83
C THR A 130 -2.95 6.05 -21.52
N ASN A 131 -1.63 5.98 -21.41
CA ASN A 131 -0.89 4.79 -21.02
C ASN A 131 -0.55 4.75 -19.51
N THR A 132 -1.07 5.69 -18.71
CA THR A 132 -0.78 5.77 -17.26
C THR A 132 -2.04 5.73 -16.41
N VAL A 133 -2.09 4.82 -15.43
CA VAL A 133 -3.26 4.60 -14.57
C VAL A 133 -3.60 5.86 -13.79
N SER A 134 -2.59 6.55 -13.24
CA SER A 134 -2.82 7.77 -12.44
C SER A 134 -3.42 8.91 -13.27
N SER A 135 -3.01 9.07 -14.55
CA SER A 135 -3.61 10.05 -15.46
C SER A 135 -5.05 9.67 -15.81
N PHE A 136 -5.31 8.39 -16.06
CA PHE A 136 -6.67 7.90 -16.34
C PHE A 136 -7.62 8.12 -15.16
N LEU A 137 -7.20 7.78 -13.94
CA LEU A 137 -7.96 8.03 -12.72
C LEU A 137 -8.22 9.52 -12.46
N THR A 138 -7.26 10.37 -12.80
CA THR A 138 -7.40 11.82 -12.67
C THR A 138 -8.37 12.37 -13.71
N HIS A 139 -8.32 11.84 -14.93
CA HIS A 139 -9.26 12.14 -15.99
C HIS A 139 -10.69 11.78 -15.61
N LEU A 140 -10.96 10.53 -15.17
CA LEU A 140 -12.30 10.10 -14.73
C LEU A 140 -12.88 11.02 -13.65
N ARG A 141 -12.06 11.41 -12.66
CA ARG A 141 -12.49 12.30 -11.58
C ARG A 141 -12.76 13.72 -12.05
N SER A 142 -11.93 14.26 -12.94
CA SER A 142 -12.01 15.67 -13.35
C SER A 142 -12.99 15.94 -14.48
N LYS A 143 -13.17 15.01 -15.42
CA LYS A 143 -14.04 15.17 -16.59
C LYS A 143 -15.41 14.55 -16.40
N HIS A 144 -15.49 13.41 -15.70
CA HIS A 144 -16.71 12.62 -15.57
C HIS A 144 -17.25 12.61 -14.14
N SER A 145 -16.54 13.20 -13.18
CA SER A 145 -16.86 13.11 -11.75
C SER A 145 -17.09 11.66 -11.28
N THR A 146 -16.45 10.70 -11.95
CA THR A 146 -16.61 9.27 -11.72
C THR A 146 -15.32 8.65 -11.17
N ASN A 147 -15.39 7.38 -10.79
CA ASN A 147 -14.25 6.56 -10.41
C ASN A 147 -14.36 5.18 -11.10
N LEU A 148 -13.32 4.36 -11.02
CA LEU A 148 -13.30 3.04 -11.68
C LEU A 148 -14.52 2.19 -11.32
N ARG A 149 -14.86 2.12 -10.04
CA ARG A 149 -15.97 1.30 -9.55
C ARG A 149 -17.31 1.76 -10.12
N LEU A 150 -17.55 3.07 -10.16
CA LEU A 150 -18.78 3.64 -10.72
C LEU A 150 -18.84 3.52 -12.25
N ALA A 151 -17.70 3.53 -12.92
CA ALA A 151 -17.60 3.33 -14.36
C ALA A 151 -17.67 1.84 -14.76
N GLY A 152 -17.83 0.90 -13.81
CA GLY A 152 -17.80 -0.53 -14.10
C GLY A 152 -16.43 -1.03 -14.57
N LEU A 153 -15.36 -0.32 -14.22
CA LEU A 153 -13.98 -0.62 -14.61
C LEU A 153 -13.21 -1.23 -13.42
N ILE A 154 -12.34 -2.18 -13.73
CA ILE A 154 -11.45 -2.85 -12.77
C ILE A 154 -10.02 -2.78 -13.33
N LEU A 155 -9.02 -2.53 -12.47
CA LEU A 155 -7.61 -2.69 -12.83
C LEU A 155 -7.17 -4.11 -12.48
N LEU A 156 -6.63 -4.82 -13.46
CA LEU A 156 -5.92 -6.08 -13.22
C LEU A 156 -4.44 -5.80 -12.97
N CYS A 157 -3.89 -6.36 -11.91
CA CYS A 157 -2.44 -6.41 -11.74
C CYS A 157 -1.87 -7.66 -12.43
N ALA A 158 -0.57 -7.65 -12.75
CA ALA A 158 0.13 -8.82 -13.29
C ALA A 158 0.06 -10.06 -12.39
N CYS A 159 -0.22 -9.89 -11.09
CA CYS A 159 -0.53 -10.99 -10.16
C CYS A 159 -1.98 -11.49 -10.23
N SER A 160 -2.74 -11.07 -11.24
CA SER A 160 -4.17 -11.40 -11.45
C SER A 160 -5.10 -10.89 -10.36
N HIS A 161 -4.69 -9.92 -9.56
CA HIS A 161 -5.59 -9.31 -8.59
C HIS A 161 -6.36 -8.15 -9.20
N GLU A 162 -7.65 -8.15 -8.93
CA GLU A 162 -8.61 -7.11 -9.29
C GLU A 162 -8.62 -5.99 -8.25
N GLY A 163 -8.27 -4.78 -8.66
CA GLY A 163 -8.21 -3.62 -7.78
C GLY A 163 -8.87 -2.37 -8.37
N TYR A 164 -9.49 -1.57 -7.51
CA TYR A 164 -10.01 -0.24 -7.87
C TYR A 164 -9.02 0.89 -7.55
N SER A 165 -7.79 0.54 -7.16
CA SER A 165 -6.76 1.50 -6.78
C SER A 165 -5.43 1.15 -7.43
N GLU A 166 -4.67 2.17 -7.78
CA GLU A 166 -3.29 2.06 -8.26
C GLU A 166 -2.36 1.38 -7.25
N ARG A 167 -2.76 1.28 -5.97
CA ARG A 167 -1.91 0.79 -4.89
C ARG A 167 -1.81 -0.73 -4.80
N HIS A 168 -2.41 -1.46 -5.73
CA HIS A 168 -2.32 -2.92 -5.71
C HIS A 168 -0.87 -3.43 -5.90
N SER A 169 0.00 -2.67 -6.59
CA SER A 169 1.41 -3.05 -6.80
C SER A 169 2.29 -3.08 -5.55
N TYR A 170 1.83 -2.58 -4.40
CA TYR A 170 2.68 -2.42 -3.21
C TYR A 170 2.48 -3.49 -2.14
N LEU A 171 1.49 -4.37 -2.26
CA LEU A 171 1.18 -5.36 -1.23
C LEU A 171 1.80 -6.73 -1.52
N LYS A 172 3.13 -6.76 -1.74
CA LYS A 172 3.91 -8.01 -1.65
C LYS A 172 4.19 -8.42 -0.20
N THR A 173 3.66 -7.67 0.76
CA THR A 173 3.70 -8.06 2.15
C THR A 173 2.82 -9.29 2.38
N PRO A 174 3.31 -10.25 3.17
CA PRO A 174 2.59 -11.49 3.42
C PRO A 174 1.27 -11.21 4.14
N GLN A 175 0.30 -12.10 3.94
CA GLN A 175 -0.91 -12.15 4.75
C GLN A 175 -0.54 -12.33 6.23
N CYS A 176 -1.33 -11.75 7.13
CA CYS A 176 -1.17 -12.02 8.55
C CYS A 176 -1.32 -13.53 8.82
N ALA A 177 -0.42 -14.12 9.61
CA ALA A 177 -0.51 -15.55 9.94
C ALA A 177 -1.71 -15.89 10.85
N LEU A 178 -2.35 -14.87 11.44
CA LEU A 178 -3.40 -15.00 12.45
C LEU A 178 -4.76 -14.42 11.98
N CYS A 179 -4.81 -13.73 10.85
CA CYS A 179 -6.05 -13.25 10.23
C CYS A 179 -5.86 -12.95 8.74
N GLU A 180 -6.94 -12.56 8.06
CA GLU A 180 -6.92 -12.30 6.62
C GLU A 180 -6.47 -10.89 6.22
N THR A 181 -5.89 -10.12 7.14
CA THR A 181 -5.40 -8.77 6.82
C THR A 181 -4.07 -8.83 6.07
N TYR A 182 -3.85 -7.88 5.15
CA TYR A 182 -2.61 -7.71 4.37
C TYR A 182 -1.93 -6.36 4.70
N PRO A 183 -1.11 -6.29 5.76
CA PRO A 183 -0.48 -5.04 6.18
C PRO A 183 0.57 -4.56 5.18
N ALA A 184 0.45 -3.33 4.69
CA ALA A 184 1.22 -2.84 3.54
C ALA A 184 2.75 -2.70 3.67
N THR A 185 3.29 -2.84 4.87
CA THR A 185 4.73 -2.73 5.11
C THR A 185 5.14 -3.70 6.21
N ALA A 186 6.42 -4.08 6.31
CA ALA A 186 6.92 -4.89 7.43
C ALA A 186 6.61 -4.23 8.79
N TYR A 187 6.80 -2.91 8.89
CA TYR A 187 6.42 -2.14 10.08
C TYR A 187 4.92 -2.26 10.37
N GLY A 188 4.08 -2.08 9.33
CA GLY A 188 2.64 -2.23 9.42
C GLY A 188 2.21 -3.62 9.88
N TYR A 189 2.92 -4.66 9.41
CA TYR A 189 2.68 -6.05 9.80
C TYR A 189 2.94 -6.28 11.29
N ILE A 190 4.10 -5.85 11.78
CA ILE A 190 4.45 -6.01 13.19
C ILE A 190 3.48 -5.23 14.08
N ARG A 191 3.14 -3.99 13.69
CA ARG A 191 2.17 -3.16 14.41
C ARG A 191 0.77 -3.77 14.42
N HIS A 192 0.37 -4.42 13.31
CA HIS A 192 -0.89 -5.13 13.21
C HIS A 192 -0.93 -6.32 14.18
N LEU A 193 0.10 -7.16 14.22
CA LEU A 193 0.22 -8.26 15.20
C LEU A 193 0.09 -7.77 16.64
N GLN A 194 0.77 -6.68 16.98
CA GLN A 194 0.72 -6.13 18.33
C GLN A 194 -0.67 -5.63 18.71
N ARG A 195 -1.37 -4.94 17.79
CA ARG A 195 -2.65 -4.29 18.09
C ARG A 195 -3.85 -5.22 18.02
N HIS A 196 -3.85 -6.15 17.07
CA HIS A 196 -5.00 -7.01 16.81
C HIS A 196 -4.86 -8.39 17.44
N HIS A 197 -3.63 -8.86 17.65
CA HIS A 197 -3.36 -10.20 18.14
C HIS A 197 -2.59 -10.21 19.46
N ASN A 198 -2.27 -9.04 20.03
CA ASN A 198 -1.50 -8.88 21.27
C ASN A 198 -0.23 -9.76 21.30
N THR A 199 0.44 -9.88 20.15
CA THR A 199 1.56 -10.81 19.96
C THR A 199 2.66 -10.16 19.13
N THR A 200 3.82 -10.80 19.07
CA THR A 200 5.01 -10.33 18.33
C THR A 200 5.45 -11.37 17.31
N LEU A 201 6.35 -10.98 16.39
CA LEU A 201 6.94 -11.93 15.42
C LEU A 201 7.65 -13.09 16.16
N CYS A 202 8.53 -12.75 17.10
CA CYS A 202 9.28 -13.74 17.88
C CYS A 202 8.35 -14.69 18.68
N ALA A 203 7.29 -14.14 19.30
CA ALA A 203 6.34 -14.95 20.08
C ALA A 203 5.60 -16.01 19.24
N ASN A 204 5.38 -15.75 17.95
CA ASN A 204 4.77 -16.70 17.02
C ASN A 204 5.82 -17.58 16.29
N GLY A 205 7.11 -17.45 16.62
CA GLY A 205 8.16 -18.16 15.91
C GLY A 205 8.23 -17.78 14.42
N ILE A 206 7.91 -16.53 14.06
CA ILE A 206 7.93 -16.03 12.69
C ILE A 206 8.90 -14.86 12.57
N PHE A 207 9.42 -14.62 11.36
CA PHE A 207 10.19 -13.43 11.02
C PHE A 207 9.91 -13.01 9.57
N LEU A 208 10.15 -11.74 9.27
CA LEU A 208 10.02 -11.21 7.92
C LEU A 208 11.41 -11.11 7.28
N THR A 209 11.58 -11.58 6.06
CA THR A 209 12.85 -11.46 5.32
C THR A 209 12.66 -10.47 4.18
N CYS A 210 13.47 -9.41 4.15
CA CYS A 210 13.54 -8.50 3.01
C CYS A 210 14.22 -9.22 1.83
N GLU A 211 13.90 -8.85 0.59
CA GLU A 211 14.59 -9.34 -0.62
C GLU A 211 16.11 -9.12 -0.60
N CYS A 212 16.63 -8.18 0.19
CA CYS A 212 18.08 -8.02 0.37
C CYS A 212 18.69 -9.05 1.34
N GLY A 213 17.91 -10.01 1.84
CA GLY A 213 18.31 -11.02 2.82
C GLY A 213 18.20 -10.57 4.28
N PHE A 214 17.83 -9.31 4.56
CA PHE A 214 17.76 -8.81 5.94
C PHE A 214 16.55 -9.40 6.69
N LYS A 215 16.81 -9.99 7.86
CA LYS A 215 15.76 -10.58 8.72
C LYS A 215 15.25 -9.56 9.73
N VAL A 216 13.96 -9.27 9.65
CA VAL A 216 13.23 -8.38 10.55
C VAL A 216 12.48 -9.23 11.59
N THR A 217 12.91 -9.11 12.84
CA THR A 217 12.28 -9.78 14.00
C THR A 217 11.56 -8.81 14.93
N SER A 218 11.84 -7.50 14.86
CA SER A 218 11.26 -6.47 15.74
C SER A 218 10.97 -5.16 15.01
N ILE A 219 10.16 -4.29 15.63
CA ILE A 219 9.81 -2.97 15.08
C ILE A 219 11.05 -2.10 14.90
N LYS A 220 11.94 -2.08 15.90
CA LYS A 220 13.19 -1.32 15.86
C LYS A 220 14.03 -1.73 14.64
N LYS A 221 14.22 -3.04 14.43
CA LYS A 221 14.95 -3.58 13.28
C LYS A 221 14.30 -3.20 11.95
N SER A 222 12.96 -3.24 11.86
CA SER A 222 12.22 -2.79 10.67
C SER A 222 12.50 -1.31 10.35
N ASN A 223 12.45 -0.44 11.35
CA ASN A 223 12.67 1.00 11.14
C ASN A 223 14.10 1.33 10.73
N ILE A 224 15.10 0.67 11.33
CA ILE A 224 16.51 0.85 10.95
C ILE A 224 16.71 0.39 9.50
N HIS A 225 16.13 -0.75 9.14
CA HIS A 225 16.24 -1.31 7.80
C HIS A 225 15.55 -0.44 6.73
N ASN A 226 14.34 0.05 6.99
CA ASN A 226 13.59 0.91 6.06
C ASN A 226 14.31 2.22 5.73
N LYS A 227 15.22 2.69 6.59
CA LYS A 227 16.06 3.87 6.31
C LYS A 227 17.22 3.59 5.36
N LYS A 228 17.60 2.31 5.22
CA LYS A 228 18.79 1.88 4.47
C LYS A 228 18.46 1.07 3.22
N CYS A 229 17.23 0.59 3.08
CA CYS A 229 16.81 -0.27 2.00
C CYS A 229 15.54 0.27 1.35
N ASP A 230 15.64 0.57 0.06
CA ASP A 230 14.50 1.02 -0.75
C ASP A 230 13.62 -0.14 -1.23
N ARG A 231 14.07 -1.39 -1.03
CA ARG A 231 13.27 -2.58 -1.33
C ARG A 231 12.17 -2.71 -0.28
N ARG A 232 10.92 -2.71 -0.72
CA ARG A 232 9.73 -2.77 0.14
C ARG A 232 9.07 -4.15 0.18
N GLN A 233 9.75 -5.16 -0.35
CA GLN A 233 9.23 -6.51 -0.46
C GLN A 233 9.76 -7.37 0.68
N PHE A 234 8.85 -8.07 1.36
CA PHE A 234 9.16 -8.92 2.50
C PHE A 234 8.45 -10.26 2.36
N THR A 235 9.11 -11.35 2.73
CA THR A 235 8.52 -12.69 2.81
C THR A 235 8.37 -13.11 4.27
N LEU A 236 7.29 -13.82 4.60
CA LEU A 236 7.09 -14.38 5.94
C LEU A 236 7.77 -15.75 6.03
N ASN A 237 8.60 -15.94 7.05
CA ASN A 237 9.29 -17.20 7.31
C ASN A 237 9.01 -17.67 8.74
N LYS A 238 8.94 -18.99 8.94
CA LYS A 238 8.83 -19.62 10.27
C LYS A 238 10.23 -20.00 10.76
N LEU A 239 10.50 -19.82 12.04
CA LEU A 239 11.67 -20.40 12.70
C LEU A 239 11.46 -21.91 12.76
N SER A 240 12.33 -22.68 12.09
CA SER A 240 12.38 -24.12 12.28
C SER A 240 12.73 -24.41 13.74
N LYS A 241 11.95 -25.27 14.39
CA LYS A 241 12.35 -25.85 15.67
C LYS A 241 13.43 -26.88 15.34
N GLU A 242 14.69 -26.54 15.60
CA GLU A 242 15.78 -27.52 15.61
C GLU A 242 15.61 -28.51 16.77
#